data_AF-A0AAJ0UL53-F1
#
_entry.id   AF-A0AAJ0UL53-F1
#
_cell.length_a   1.000
_cell.length_b   1.000
_cell.length_c   1.000
_cell.angle_alpha   90.00
_cell.angle_beta   90.00
_cell.angle_gamma   90.00
#
_symmetry.space_group_name_H-M   'P 1'
#
loop_
_entity.id
_entity.type
_entity.pdbx_description
1 polymer ?
#
loop_
_entity_poly.entity_id
_entity_poly.type
_entity_poly.pdbx_seq_one_letter_code
_entity_poly.pdbx_strand_id
1 'polypeptide(L)'
;MVYHPGKVLELFPKKGKDDDTQAMVEFWDENLSVVRVDRRIESTVKKGDTVLVDYYPSDVKPHNPRWLAVKVIDSKKSEMVWKRFKQHHSKLKAVSTTMPQPQPQHIGVG
;
A
#
# COMPACT_ATOMS: atom_id res chain seq x y z
N MET A 1 -4.66 12.77 -3.55
CA MET A 1 -3.52 12.10 -2.89
C MET A 1 -3.99 10.74 -2.39
N VAL A 2 -3.29 9.66 -2.74
CA VAL A 2 -3.62 8.31 -2.25
C VAL A 2 -2.44 7.85 -1.41
N TYR A 3 -2.66 7.75 -0.10
CA TYR A 3 -1.70 7.16 0.81
C TYR A 3 -2.07 5.72 1.10
N HIS A 4 -1.10 4.84 1.00
CA HIS A 4 -1.29 3.43 1.24
C HIS A 4 -0.48 3.01 2.47
N PRO A 5 -1.14 2.61 3.57
CA PRO A 5 -0.41 2.17 4.75
C PRO A 5 0.20 0.80 4.52
N GLY A 6 1.46 0.67 4.86
CA GLY A 6 2.22 -0.56 4.71
C GLY A 6 3.09 -0.84 5.93
N LYS A 7 3.30 -2.11 6.26
CA LYS A 7 4.19 -2.58 7.31
C LYS A 7 5.56 -2.87 6.73
N VAL A 8 6.60 -2.30 7.34
CA VAL A 8 7.99 -2.51 6.93
C VAL A 8 8.42 -3.91 7.34
N LEU A 9 8.74 -4.74 6.36
CA LEU A 9 9.25 -6.09 6.55
C LEU A 9 10.77 -6.15 6.55
N GLU A 10 11.43 -5.31 5.75
CA GLU A 10 12.88 -5.26 5.66
C GLU A 10 13.37 -3.88 5.21
N LEU A 11 14.57 -3.48 5.63
CA LEU A 11 15.22 -2.25 5.18
C LEU A 11 16.49 -2.55 4.40
N PHE A 12 16.64 -1.86 3.26
CA PHE A 12 17.82 -1.91 2.42
C PHE A 12 18.51 -0.54 2.51
N PRO A 13 19.55 -0.41 3.36
CA PRO A 13 20.27 0.85 3.49
C PRO A 13 21.00 1.19 2.20
N LYS A 14 21.18 2.49 1.96
CA LYS A 14 22.01 3.00 0.86
C LYS A 14 23.39 2.32 0.83
N LYS A 15 23.74 1.71 -0.30
CA LYS A 15 25.01 0.99 -0.48
C LYS A 15 25.52 1.15 -1.91
N GLY A 16 26.82 1.42 -2.05
CA GLY A 16 27.46 1.51 -3.37
C GLY A 16 26.98 2.72 -4.16
N LYS A 17 26.32 2.47 -5.30
CA LYS A 17 25.82 3.51 -6.22
C LYS A 17 24.38 3.94 -5.94
N ASP A 18 23.69 3.29 -5.00
CA ASP A 18 22.32 3.65 -4.63
C ASP A 18 22.33 4.76 -3.58
N ASP A 19 21.69 5.88 -3.92
CA ASP A 19 21.64 7.08 -3.08
C ASP A 19 20.51 7.06 -2.04
N ASP A 20 19.55 6.14 -2.18
CA ASP A 20 18.32 6.10 -1.39
C ASP A 20 18.24 4.82 -0.55
N THR A 21 17.78 4.95 0.69
CA THR A 21 17.33 3.79 1.48
C THR A 21 16.01 3.27 0.90
N GLN A 22 15.88 1.95 0.79
CA GLN A 22 14.65 1.30 0.35
C GLN A 22 14.07 0.44 1.48
N ALA A 23 12.77 0.16 1.41
CA ALA A 23 12.07 -0.69 2.34
C ALA A 23 11.22 -1.71 1.59
N MET A 24 11.29 -2.98 1.97
CA MET A 24 10.28 -3.96 1.59
C MET A 24 9.07 -3.78 2.51
N VAL A 25 7.91 -3.54 1.90
CA VAL A 25 6.68 -3.20 2.60
C VAL A 25 5.56 -4.14 2.17
N GLU A 26 4.85 -4.68 3.15
CA GLU A 26 3.56 -5.37 2.97
C GLU A 26 2.44 -4.37 3.18
N PHE A 27 1.49 -4.30 2.26
CA PHE A 27 0.31 -3.44 2.37
C PHE A 27 -0.87 -4.20 2.99
N TRP A 28 -1.90 -3.46 3.40
CA TRP A 28 -3.07 -4.06 4.05
C TRP A 28 -3.87 -5.00 3.14
N ASP A 29 -3.72 -4.84 1.82
CA ASP A 29 -4.38 -5.63 0.76
C ASP A 29 -3.55 -6.86 0.34
N GLU A 30 -2.52 -7.20 1.11
CA GLU A 30 -1.60 -8.34 0.87
C GLU A 30 -0.63 -8.12 -0.30
N ASN A 31 -0.59 -6.92 -0.90
CA ASN A 31 0.45 -6.58 -1.86
C ASN A 31 1.80 -6.37 -1.17
N LEU A 32 2.87 -6.84 -1.80
CA LEU A 32 4.25 -6.59 -1.40
C LEU A 32 4.92 -5.68 -2.42
N SER A 33 5.67 -4.68 -1.96
CA SER A 33 6.49 -3.85 -2.84
C SER A 33 7.74 -3.33 -2.14
N VAL A 34 8.77 -3.05 -2.94
CA VAL A 34 9.93 -2.28 -2.49
C VAL A 34 9.68 -0.81 -2.80
N VAL A 35 9.77 0.03 -1.79
CA VAL A 35 9.53 1.47 -1.90
C VAL A 35 10.77 2.24 -1.45
N ARG A 36 10.97 3.45 -1.98
CA ARG A 36 12.00 4.36 -1.47
C ARG A 36 11.55 4.89 -0.11
N VAL A 37 12.51 5.14 0.77
CA VAL A 37 12.28 5.80 2.05
C VAL A 37 12.64 7.27 1.90
N ASP A 38 11.71 8.16 2.28
CA ASP A 38 11.99 9.59 2.30
C ASP A 38 13.11 9.91 3.30
N ARG A 39 14.09 10.71 2.85
CA ARG A 39 15.28 11.09 3.65
C ARG A 39 14.92 11.68 5.02
N ARG A 40 13.74 12.29 5.16
CA ARG A 40 13.26 12.87 6.44
C ARG A 40 12.93 11.81 7.49
N ILE A 41 12.64 10.57 7.09
CA ILE A 41 12.30 9.48 8.00
C ILE A 41 13.33 8.35 8.02
N GLU A 42 14.34 8.39 7.13
CA GLU A 42 15.30 7.29 6.94
C GLU A 42 16.03 6.86 8.21
N SER A 43 16.33 7.81 9.10
CA SER A 43 17.04 7.55 10.36
C SER A 43 16.13 7.00 11.48
N THR A 44 14.81 7.00 11.27
CA THR A 44 13.82 6.66 12.30
C THR A 44 13.01 5.41 11.96
N VAL A 45 12.84 5.12 10.67
CA VAL A 45 12.11 3.94 10.22
C VAL A 45 12.89 2.68 10.59
N LYS A 46 12.17 1.67 11.06
CA LYS A 46 12.73 0.36 11.38
C LYS A 46 11.79 -0.75 10.94
N LYS A 47 12.33 -1.96 10.85
CA LYS A 47 11.56 -3.18 10.64
C LYS A 47 10.43 -3.29 11.67
N GLY A 48 9.23 -3.62 11.20
CA GLY A 48 8.02 -3.72 12.01
C GLY A 48 7.20 -2.42 12.11
N ASP A 49 7.77 -1.26 11.74
CA ASP A 49 7.01 -0.01 11.72
C ASP A 49 5.90 -0.06 10.65
N THR A 50 4.84 0.71 10.87
CA THR A 50 3.85 1.00 9.83
C THR A 50 4.14 2.36 9.24
N VAL A 51 4.20 2.45 7.92
CA VAL A 51 4.49 3.66 7.17
C VAL A 51 3.33 4.03 6.25
N LEU A 52 3.19 5.31 5.94
CA LEU A 52 2.35 5.77 4.82
C LEU A 52 3.22 5.89 3.57
N VAL A 53 2.82 5.17 2.52
CA VAL A 53 3.45 5.25 1.20
C VAL A 53 2.64 6.18 0.33
N ASP A 54 3.30 7.18 -0.24
CA ASP A 54 2.74 8.05 -1.27
C ASP A 54 2.67 7.28 -2.60
N TYR A 55 1.43 6.96 -2.98
CA TYR A 55 1.11 6.30 -4.25
C TYR A 55 0.65 7.31 -5.31
N TYR A 56 0.76 8.62 -5.06
CA TYR A 56 0.29 9.60 -6.01
C TYR A 56 1.08 9.49 -7.33
N PRO A 57 0.41 9.35 -8.48
CA PRO A 57 1.07 9.42 -9.77
C PRO A 57 1.69 10.81 -9.92
N SER A 58 2.95 10.90 -10.34
CA SER A 58 3.50 12.22 -10.65
C SER A 58 2.72 12.85 -11.80
N ASP A 59 2.46 14.16 -11.73
CA ASP A 59 1.86 14.92 -12.85
C ASP A 59 2.73 14.89 -14.13
N VAL A 60 3.99 14.46 -13.99
CA VAL A 60 4.91 14.17 -15.09
C VAL A 60 4.53 12.85 -15.77
N LYS A 61 4.40 12.86 -17.09
CA LYS A 61 4.14 11.66 -17.90
C LYS A 61 5.45 10.89 -18.17
N PRO A 62 5.44 9.54 -18.14
CA PRO A 62 4.33 8.67 -17.74
C PRO A 62 4.06 8.74 -16.23
N HIS A 63 2.79 8.66 -15.85
CA HIS A 63 2.29 8.73 -14.47
C HIS A 63 2.75 7.51 -13.66
N ASN A 64 4.01 7.51 -13.24
CA ASN A 64 4.54 6.50 -12.35
C ASN A 64 4.19 6.90 -10.91
N PRO A 65 3.67 5.98 -10.07
CA PRO A 65 3.49 6.25 -8.66
C PRO A 65 4.84 6.57 -8.03
N ARG A 66 4.87 7.53 -7.10
CA ARG A 66 6.12 7.93 -6.43
C ARG A 66 6.74 6.81 -5.58
N TRP A 67 5.92 5.87 -5.11
CA TRP A 67 6.35 4.72 -4.30
C TRP A 67 7.34 5.12 -3.20
N LEU A 68 6.93 6.12 -2.42
CA LEU A 68 7.78 6.78 -1.42
C LEU A 68 7.15 6.65 -0.04
N ALA A 69 7.84 5.99 0.91
CA ALA A 69 7.45 5.99 2.31
C ALA A 69 7.76 7.37 2.91
N VAL A 70 6.73 8.13 3.27
CA VAL A 70 6.86 9.55 3.67
C VAL A 70 6.65 9.79 5.17
N LYS A 71 6.05 8.84 5.88
CA LYS A 71 5.72 9.00 7.30
C LYS A 71 5.69 7.68 8.04
N VAL A 72 6.36 7.61 9.19
CA VAL A 72 6.19 6.53 10.17
C VAL A 72 4.96 6.84 11.03
N ILE A 73 4.08 5.85 11.18
CA ILE A 73 2.92 5.93 12.07
C ILE A 73 3.36 5.48 13.46
N ASP A 74 3.04 6.29 14.47
CA ASP A 74 3.25 5.97 15.88
C ASP A 74 2.72 4.57 16.22
N SER A 75 3.51 3.79 16.96
CA SER A 75 3.21 2.39 17.26
C SER A 75 1.91 2.20 18.04
N LYS A 76 1.46 3.17 18.85
CA LYS A 76 0.17 3.09 19.54
C LYS A 76 -1.01 3.21 18.57
N LYS A 77 -0.80 3.85 17.41
CA LYS A 77 -1.83 4.08 16.39
C LYS A 77 -1.74 3.13 15.21
N SER A 78 -0.59 2.50 14.99
CA SER A 78 -0.32 1.66 13.82
C SER A 78 -1.29 0.48 13.69
N GLU A 79 -1.52 -0.27 14.77
CA GLU A 79 -2.44 -1.41 14.78
C GLU A 79 -3.88 -1.00 14.47
N MET A 80 -4.34 0.12 15.04
CA MET A 80 -5.66 0.66 14.77
C MET A 80 -5.80 1.05 13.29
N VAL A 81 -4.81 1.75 12.72
CA VAL A 81 -4.83 2.14 11.30
C VAL A 81 -4.88 0.89 10.43
N TRP A 82 -4.00 -0.06 10.66
CA TRP A 82 -3.93 -1.33 9.93
C TRP A 82 -5.25 -2.09 9.98
N LYS A 83 -5.84 -2.24 11.18
CA LYS A 83 -7.13 -2.91 11.38
C LYS A 83 -8.26 -2.22 10.63
N ARG A 84 -8.33 -0.88 10.65
CA ARG A 84 -9.38 -0.12 9.94
C ARG A 84 -9.32 -0.33 8.44
N PHE A 85 -8.13 -0.31 7.85
CA PHE A 85 -7.96 -0.54 6.41
C PHE A 85 -8.38 -1.97 6.01
N LYS A 86 -7.91 -2.99 6.75
CA LYS A 86 -8.33 -4.38 6.50
C LYS A 86 -9.84 -4.57 6.63
N GLN A 87 -10.45 -4.03 7.69
CA GLN A 87 -11.90 -4.11 7.90
C GLN A 87 -12.70 -3.45 6.77
N HIS A 88 -12.25 -2.29 6.28
CA HIS A 88 -12.90 -1.61 5.18
C HIS A 88 -12.86 -2.45 3.91
N HIS A 89 -11.70 -3.03 3.57
CA HIS A 89 -11.54 -3.91 2.42
C HIS A 89 -12.37 -5.19 2.51
N SER A 90 -12.38 -5.85 3.66
CA SER A 90 -13.17 -7.07 3.86
C SER A 90 -14.67 -6.81 3.67
N LYS A 91 -15.19 -5.65 4.10
CA LYS A 91 -16.59 -5.27 3.86
C LYS A 91 -16.89 -5.11 2.37
N LEU A 92 -15.98 -4.50 1.60
CA LEU A 92 -16.15 -4.36 0.15
C LEU A 92 -16.15 -5.73 -0.55
N LYS A 93 -15.24 -6.63 -0.17
CA LYS A 93 -15.22 -8.02 -0.69
C LYS A 93 -16.52 -8.77 -0.37
N ALA A 94 -17.01 -8.70 0.87
CA ALA A 94 -18.23 -9.39 1.28
C ALA A 94 -19.48 -8.94 0.49
N VAL A 95 -19.58 -7.63 0.19
CA VAL A 95 -20.66 -7.08 -0.64
C VAL A 95 -20.54 -7.52 -2.10
N SER A 96 -19.32 -7.62 -2.65
CA SER A 96 -19.13 -8.09 -4.03
C SER A 96 -19.50 -9.57 -4.23
N THR A 97 -19.32 -10.43 -3.22
CA THR A 97 -19.64 -11.86 -3.31
C THR A 97 -21.15 -12.14 -3.20
N THR A 98 -21.95 -11.20 -2.69
CA THR A 98 -23.39 -11.39 -2.48
C THR A 98 -24.27 -10.88 -3.62
N MET A 99 -23.70 -10.25 -4.65
CA MET A 99 -24.47 -9.87 -5.84
C MET A 99 -24.59 -11.09 -6.78
N PRO A 100 -25.79 -11.64 -7.01
CA PRO A 100 -25.97 -12.67 -8.02
C PRO A 100 -25.57 -12.10 -9.38
N GLN A 101 -24.66 -12.79 -10.05
CA GLN A 101 -24.25 -12.49 -11.41
C GLN A 101 -25.51 -12.60 -12.30
N PRO A 102 -25.90 -11.56 -13.08
CA PRO A 102 -27.05 -11.68 -13.96
C PRO A 102 -26.75 -12.80 -14.96
N GLN A 103 -27.54 -13.88 -14.89
CA GLN A 103 -27.42 -14.99 -15.83
C GLN A 103 -27.65 -14.46 -17.25
N PRO A 104 -26.83 -14.84 -18.24
CA PRO A 104 -27.09 -14.48 -19.62
C PRO A 104 -28.47 -15.04 -20.01
N GLN A 105 -29.40 -14.16 -20.37
CA GLN A 105 -30.69 -14.59 -20.89
C GLN A 105 -30.44 -15.28 -22.22
N HIS A 106 -30.69 -16.59 -22.28
CA HIS A 106 -30.75 -17.32 -23.53
C HIS A 106 -31.91 -16.74 -24.36
N ILE A 107 -31.59 -15.93 -25.35
CA ILE A 107 -32.55 -15.51 -26.37
C ILE A 107 -32.84 -16.75 -27.22
N GLY A 108 -33.98 -17.39 -26.96
CA GLY A 108 -34.51 -18.42 -27.83
C GLY A 108 -34.88 -17.80 -29.17
N VAL A 109 -34.17 -18.22 -30.23
CA VAL A 109 -34.54 -17.90 -31.61
C VAL A 109 -35.59 -18.92 -32.03
N GLY A 110 -36.80 -18.44 -32.27
CA GLY A 110 -37.88 -19.19 -32.93
C GLY A 110 -37.76 -19.16 -34.43
#